data_AF-A0A934H216-F1
#
_entry.id   AF-A0A934H216-F1
#
_cell.length_a   1.000
_cell.length_b   1.000
_cell.length_c   1.000
_cell.angle_alpha   90.00
_cell.angle_beta   90.00
_cell.angle_gamma   90.00
#
_symmetry.space_group_name_H-M   'P 1'
#
loop_
_entity.id
_entity.type
_entity.pdbx_description
1 polymer ?
#
loop_
_entity_poly.entity_id
_entity_poly.type
_entity_poly.pdbx_seq_one_letter_code
_entity_poly.pdbx_strand_id
1 'polypeptide(L)'
;MNFHYPENPSDWQTAYKRDDAYREFGKYARRYENAFLLGVILVSVFLTIKFSSSVVHLTERYWPELEILTRLAILLTFLLSVLVGTFALGIVRSRALQFAASFFTDFHRPPEGVDPVELIQYRLNGKIKLPPPFNMLSQFKYIMAKEGEIAKSDQWPAWMARALGGPLLLIVFDGCALYLERGNRFSRVVGPGDKTPFLEWFETIKYVVDLRPKVRPGNFDVWTKDGIKIEIKAHIECRIGDPKKRDPDGILVYPYDPEAVKKAIERYALRWPTCPNGDPTEFDWIDAAWGQVTGIVPSYIGSRMLDDLFIAKRNGGQILSPNAIQEIFEKLNAATNGFGVYITDFQILETKLPEVVEKHQREFWQAEKQSATTIIDGQSKAFRIRAREKARADAQYDIILAIAEGLKKNRDGEFTEPVLLSLSGVLDESLREPLTRAYLAKETLDTLEQLQKILGNPDNH
;
A
#
# COMPACT_ATOMS: atom_id res chain seq x y z
N MET A 1 -5.64 27.46 -25.50
CA MET A 1 -4.68 27.82 -24.44
C MET A 1 -3.78 26.62 -24.23
N ASN A 2 -2.47 26.77 -24.41
CA ASN A 2 -1.52 25.74 -24.01
C ASN A 2 -1.27 25.93 -22.51
N PHE A 3 -1.65 24.93 -21.72
CA PHE A 3 -1.34 24.90 -20.30
C PHE A 3 -0.02 24.16 -20.16
N HIS A 4 1.07 24.89 -20.01
CA HIS A 4 2.38 24.31 -19.74
C HIS A 4 2.53 24.10 -18.24
N TYR A 5 2.28 22.88 -17.79
CA TYR A 5 2.73 22.45 -16.48
C TYR A 5 4.19 21.97 -16.56
N PRO A 6 4.92 22.03 -15.44
CA PRO A 6 6.28 21.50 -15.38
C PRO A 6 6.25 20.02 -15.79
N GLU A 7 7.16 19.62 -16.67
CA GLU A 7 7.32 18.20 -17.03
C GLU A 7 7.85 17.40 -15.83
N ASN A 8 8.60 18.06 -14.94
CA ASN A 8 9.19 17.44 -13.76
C ASN A 8 8.15 17.31 -12.61
N PRO A 9 7.87 16.09 -12.12
CA PRO A 9 6.92 15.87 -11.03
C PRO A 9 7.25 16.60 -9.72
N SER A 10 8.53 16.89 -9.45
CA SER A 10 8.94 17.63 -8.24
C SER A 10 8.37 19.05 -8.19
N ASP A 11 8.09 19.64 -9.35
CA ASP A 11 7.69 21.04 -9.46
C ASP A 11 6.17 21.21 -9.36
N TRP A 12 5.40 20.13 -9.53
CA TRP A 12 3.94 20.13 -9.52
C TRP A 12 3.34 20.76 -8.26
N GLN A 13 3.92 20.46 -7.10
CA GLN A 13 3.43 20.99 -5.82
C GLN A 13 3.63 22.50 -5.68
N THR A 14 4.59 23.08 -6.40
CA THR A 14 4.93 24.51 -6.34
C THR A 14 4.61 25.29 -7.60
N ALA A 15 4.02 24.64 -8.61
CA ALA A 15 3.73 25.21 -9.92
C ALA A 15 2.83 26.45 -9.86
N TYR A 16 1.95 26.53 -8.86
CA TYR A 16 1.06 27.66 -8.65
C TYR A 16 1.07 28.09 -7.19
N LYS A 17 1.52 29.31 -6.92
CA LYS A 17 1.70 29.84 -5.56
C LYS A 17 0.60 30.82 -5.21
N ARG A 18 0.47 31.10 -3.91
CA ARG A 18 -0.44 32.10 -3.36
C ARG A 18 -0.32 33.47 -4.04
N ASP A 19 0.91 33.89 -4.35
CA ASP A 19 1.16 35.18 -5.00
C ASP A 19 0.68 35.21 -6.46
N ASP A 20 0.73 34.08 -7.15
CA ASP A 20 0.15 33.92 -8.48
C ASP A 20 -1.37 34.02 -8.41
N ALA A 21 -1.98 33.36 -7.40
CA ALA A 21 -3.40 33.49 -7.13
C ALA A 21 -3.85 34.93 -6.89
N TYR A 22 -3.15 35.71 -6.06
CA TYR A 22 -3.47 37.13 -5.88
C TYR A 22 -3.30 37.94 -7.16
N ARG A 23 -2.25 37.67 -7.94
CA ARG A 23 -1.96 38.38 -9.19
C ARG A 23 -3.06 38.14 -10.22
N GLU A 24 -3.50 36.90 -10.37
CA GLU A 24 -4.56 36.52 -11.30
C GLU A 24 -5.93 37.02 -10.85
N PHE A 25 -6.31 36.80 -9.59
CA PHE A 25 -7.55 37.36 -9.03
C PHE A 25 -7.60 38.88 -9.20
N GLY A 26 -6.50 39.58 -8.94
CA GLY A 26 -6.40 41.02 -9.09
C GLY A 26 -6.55 41.51 -10.55
N LYS A 27 -6.09 40.73 -11.54
CA LYS A 27 -6.28 41.08 -12.97
C LYS A 27 -7.76 41.05 -13.37
N TYR A 28 -8.50 40.05 -12.94
CA TYR A 28 -9.93 39.93 -13.25
C TYR A 28 -10.76 40.97 -12.51
N ALA A 29 -10.51 41.14 -11.21
CA ALA A 29 -11.18 42.14 -10.38
C ALA A 29 -11.00 43.56 -10.95
N ARG A 30 -9.76 43.95 -11.28
CA ARG A 30 -9.48 45.27 -11.88
C ARG A 30 -10.18 45.48 -13.22
N ARG A 31 -10.27 44.46 -14.08
CA ARG A 31 -10.98 44.59 -15.36
C ARG A 31 -12.46 44.87 -15.12
N TYR A 32 -13.06 44.16 -14.17
CA TYR A 32 -14.46 44.35 -13.79
C TYR A 32 -14.70 45.73 -13.17
N GLU A 33 -13.86 46.15 -12.22
CA GLU A 33 -13.92 47.47 -11.58
C GLU A 33 -13.72 48.60 -12.60
N ASN A 34 -12.75 48.48 -13.51
CA ASN A 34 -12.52 49.47 -14.56
C ASN A 34 -13.72 49.58 -15.50
N ALA A 35 -14.34 48.46 -15.88
CA ALA A 35 -15.55 48.48 -16.71
C ALA A 35 -16.73 49.13 -15.97
N PHE A 36 -16.87 48.87 -14.67
CA PHE A 36 -17.88 49.51 -13.83
C PHE A 36 -17.65 51.02 -13.71
N LEU A 37 -16.43 51.45 -13.39
CA LEU A 37 -16.04 52.86 -13.30
C LEU A 37 -16.23 53.59 -14.63
N LEU A 38 -15.83 52.98 -15.75
CA LEU A 38 -16.04 53.54 -17.08
C LEU A 38 -17.54 53.68 -17.39
N GLY A 39 -18.34 52.68 -17.02
CA GLY A 39 -19.80 52.77 -17.09
C GLY A 39 -20.35 53.95 -16.29
N VAL A 40 -19.90 54.12 -15.03
CA VAL A 40 -20.31 55.24 -14.18
C VAL A 40 -19.97 56.56 -14.85
N ILE A 41 -18.72 56.73 -15.29
CA ILE A 41 -18.25 57.95 -15.95
C ILE A 41 -19.10 58.26 -17.19
N LEU A 42 -19.36 57.28 -18.05
CA LEU A 42 -20.17 57.48 -19.27
C LEU A 42 -21.60 57.92 -18.95
N VAL A 43 -22.26 57.27 -18.00
CA VAL A 43 -23.64 57.63 -17.57
C VAL A 43 -23.66 59.03 -16.96
N SER A 44 -22.69 59.34 -16.11
CA SER A 44 -22.60 60.64 -15.44
C SER A 44 -22.28 61.78 -16.39
N VAL A 45 -21.36 61.58 -17.34
CA VAL A 45 -21.06 62.57 -18.39
C VAL A 45 -22.30 62.80 -19.26
N PHE A 46 -22.99 61.75 -19.69
CA PHE A 46 -24.22 61.87 -20.48
C PHE A 46 -25.31 62.68 -19.74
N LEU A 47 -25.57 62.35 -18.47
CA LEU A 47 -26.53 63.07 -17.64
C LEU A 47 -26.11 64.53 -17.43
N THR A 48 -24.83 64.77 -17.15
CA THR A 48 -24.31 66.13 -16.97
C THR A 48 -24.49 66.97 -18.22
N ILE A 49 -24.21 66.44 -19.41
CA ILE A 49 -24.40 67.16 -20.69
C ILE A 49 -25.89 67.52 -20.87
N LYS A 50 -26.81 66.57 -20.63
CA LYS A 50 -28.26 66.80 -20.80
C LYS A 50 -28.83 67.81 -19.80
N PHE A 51 -28.40 67.74 -18.54
CA PHE A 51 -28.89 68.66 -17.51
C PHE A 51 -28.22 70.03 -17.60
N SER A 52 -26.91 70.11 -17.86
CA SER A 52 -26.20 71.38 -18.00
C SER A 52 -26.71 72.21 -19.18
N SER A 53 -27.04 71.59 -20.33
CA SER A 53 -27.65 72.33 -21.45
C SER A 53 -28.98 72.97 -21.06
N SER A 54 -29.73 72.30 -20.19
CA SER A 54 -31.03 72.79 -19.69
C SER A 54 -30.83 73.92 -18.68
N VAL A 55 -29.86 73.80 -17.77
CA VAL A 55 -29.50 74.83 -16.79
C VAL A 55 -28.98 76.09 -17.46
N VAL A 56 -28.09 75.96 -18.45
CA VAL A 56 -27.57 77.10 -19.23
C VAL A 56 -28.71 77.81 -19.95
N HIS A 57 -29.57 77.07 -20.64
CA HIS A 57 -30.70 77.68 -21.37
C HIS A 57 -31.69 78.41 -20.44
N LEU A 58 -31.94 77.88 -19.24
CA LEU A 58 -32.78 78.54 -18.23
C LEU A 58 -32.09 79.78 -17.63
N THR A 59 -30.80 79.69 -17.33
CA THR A 59 -30.07 80.77 -16.67
C THR A 59 -29.81 81.93 -17.62
N GLU A 60 -29.45 81.68 -18.87
CA GLU A 60 -29.36 82.73 -19.92
C GLU A 60 -30.71 83.42 -20.14
N ARG A 61 -31.82 82.67 -20.09
CA ARG A 61 -33.15 83.22 -20.35
C ARG A 61 -33.66 84.11 -19.23
N TYR A 62 -33.36 83.78 -17.97
CA TYR A 62 -34.00 84.43 -16.82
C TYR A 62 -33.03 85.25 -15.95
N TRP A 63 -31.72 84.93 -15.92
CA TRP A 63 -30.77 85.50 -14.95
C TRP A 63 -29.33 85.61 -15.49
N PRO A 64 -29.06 86.46 -16.49
CA PRO A 64 -27.76 86.51 -17.17
C PRO A 64 -26.59 86.99 -16.28
N GLU A 65 -26.85 87.72 -15.20
CA GLU A 65 -25.78 88.31 -14.35
C GLU A 65 -25.16 87.33 -13.34
N LEU A 66 -25.66 86.09 -13.22
CA LEU A 66 -25.29 85.14 -12.16
C LEU A 66 -24.32 84.03 -12.60
N GLU A 67 -23.22 84.38 -13.30
CA GLU A 67 -22.25 83.40 -13.81
C GLU A 67 -21.64 82.45 -12.75
N ILE A 68 -21.44 82.93 -11.52
CA ILE A 68 -20.86 82.11 -10.45
C ILE A 68 -21.83 80.99 -10.04
N LEU A 69 -23.14 81.31 -9.96
CA LEU A 69 -24.16 80.33 -9.59
C LEU A 69 -24.37 79.30 -10.70
N THR A 70 -24.25 79.66 -11.98
CA THR A 70 -24.37 78.70 -13.08
C THR A 70 -23.24 77.66 -13.03
N ARG A 71 -22.00 78.09 -12.77
CA ARG A 71 -20.85 77.17 -12.60
C ARG A 71 -21.02 76.24 -11.40
N LEU A 72 -21.52 76.75 -10.27
CA LEU A 72 -21.79 75.95 -9.08
C LEU A 72 -22.92 74.94 -9.32
N ALA A 73 -23.99 75.35 -10.02
CA ALA A 73 -25.08 74.47 -10.41
C ALA A 73 -24.62 73.34 -11.35
N ILE A 74 -23.73 73.62 -12.31
CA ILE A 74 -23.14 72.59 -13.19
C ILE A 74 -22.31 71.59 -12.38
N LEU A 75 -21.49 72.05 -11.43
CA LEU A 75 -20.68 71.18 -10.57
C LEU A 75 -21.56 70.29 -9.68
N LEU A 76 -22.60 70.85 -9.07
CA LEU A 76 -23.57 70.09 -8.27
C LEU A 76 -24.30 69.05 -9.13
N THR A 77 -24.69 69.42 -10.35
CA THR A 77 -25.32 68.52 -11.32
C THR A 77 -24.38 67.37 -11.69
N PHE A 78 -23.08 67.64 -11.88
CA PHE A 78 -22.09 66.61 -12.12
C PHE A 78 -21.99 65.63 -10.93
N LEU A 79 -21.84 66.14 -9.70
CA LEU A 79 -21.80 65.30 -8.50
C LEU A 79 -23.06 64.44 -8.34
N LEU A 80 -24.25 65.03 -8.55
CA LEU A 80 -25.51 64.31 -8.52
C LEU A 80 -25.58 63.24 -9.62
N SER A 81 -25.08 63.54 -10.81
CA SER A 81 -25.02 62.58 -11.93
C SER A 81 -24.09 61.39 -11.65
N VAL A 82 -23.01 61.59 -10.89
CA VAL A 82 -22.13 60.52 -10.40
C VAL A 82 -22.87 59.64 -9.40
N LEU A 83 -23.58 60.24 -8.46
CA LEU A 83 -24.39 59.50 -7.49
C LEU A 83 -25.51 58.70 -8.17
N VAL A 84 -26.24 59.31 -9.10
CA VAL A 84 -27.30 58.63 -9.88
C VAL A 84 -26.70 57.53 -10.76
N GLY A 85 -25.57 57.79 -11.43
CA GLY A 85 -24.88 56.80 -12.27
C GLY A 85 -24.41 55.58 -11.49
N THR A 86 -23.78 55.78 -10.34
CA THR A 86 -23.35 54.69 -9.44
C THR A 86 -24.54 53.89 -8.91
N PHE A 87 -25.64 54.56 -8.51
CA PHE A 87 -26.84 53.88 -8.05
C PHE A 87 -27.51 53.04 -9.16
N ALA A 88 -27.68 53.63 -10.35
CA ALA A 88 -28.25 52.95 -11.51
C ALA A 88 -27.44 51.72 -11.91
N LEU A 89 -26.11 51.83 -12.00
CA LEU A 89 -25.23 50.70 -12.28
C LEU A 89 -25.18 49.68 -11.15
N GLY A 90 -25.35 50.11 -9.90
CA GLY A 90 -25.54 49.21 -8.75
C GLY A 90 -26.79 48.34 -8.91
N ILE A 91 -27.91 48.90 -9.34
CA ILE A 91 -29.14 48.14 -9.64
C ILE A 91 -28.89 47.16 -10.79
N VAL A 92 -28.30 47.63 -11.90
CA VAL A 92 -27.99 46.78 -13.07
C VAL A 92 -27.08 45.63 -12.66
N ARG A 93 -26.04 45.90 -11.87
CA ARG A 93 -25.13 44.90 -11.31
C ARG A 93 -25.87 43.87 -10.46
N SER A 94 -26.75 44.31 -9.56
CA SER A 94 -27.53 43.42 -8.70
C SER A 94 -28.44 42.50 -9.53
N ARG A 95 -29.16 43.04 -10.52
CA ARG A 95 -29.98 42.25 -11.44
C ARG A 95 -29.16 41.28 -12.30
N ALA A 96 -28.00 41.72 -12.80
CA ALA A 96 -27.10 40.87 -13.57
C ALA A 96 -26.55 39.71 -12.72
N LEU A 97 -26.23 39.96 -11.44
CA LEU A 97 -25.81 38.91 -10.50
C LEU A 97 -26.94 37.91 -10.22
N GLN A 98 -28.18 38.37 -10.05
CA GLN A 98 -29.33 37.48 -9.88
C GLN A 98 -29.57 36.61 -11.12
N PHE A 99 -29.48 37.19 -12.31
CA PHE A 99 -29.61 36.45 -13.57
C PHE A 99 -28.47 35.43 -13.73
N ALA A 100 -27.23 35.84 -13.45
CA ALA A 100 -26.08 34.95 -13.49
C ALA A 100 -26.21 33.81 -12.47
N ALA A 101 -26.72 34.09 -11.28
CA ALA A 101 -26.99 33.09 -10.25
C ALA A 101 -28.06 32.09 -10.70
N SER A 102 -29.16 32.55 -11.31
CA SER A 102 -30.19 31.66 -11.88
C SER A 102 -29.61 30.76 -12.96
N PHE A 103 -28.90 31.35 -13.95
CA PHE A 103 -28.25 30.59 -15.01
C PHE A 103 -27.25 29.58 -14.46
N PHE A 104 -26.48 29.98 -13.44
CA PHE A 104 -25.51 29.12 -12.78
C PHE A 104 -26.19 27.93 -12.09
N THR A 105 -27.29 28.16 -11.38
CA THR A 105 -28.07 27.10 -10.73
C THR A 105 -28.65 26.14 -11.77
N ASP A 106 -29.19 26.66 -12.87
CA ASP A 106 -29.79 25.83 -13.92
C ASP A 106 -28.76 24.97 -14.64
N PHE A 107 -27.58 25.55 -14.90
CA PHE A 107 -26.51 24.89 -15.66
C PHE A 107 -25.69 23.91 -14.82
N HIS A 108 -25.29 24.29 -13.60
CA HIS A 108 -24.40 23.48 -12.75
C HIS A 108 -25.13 22.65 -11.69
N ARG A 109 -26.40 22.97 -11.38
CA ARG A 109 -27.22 22.29 -10.36
C ARG A 109 -26.45 22.08 -9.05
N PRO A 110 -25.98 23.17 -8.41
CA PRO A 110 -25.22 23.05 -7.17
C PRO A 110 -26.07 22.39 -6.06
N PRO A 111 -25.46 21.61 -5.16
CA PRO A 111 -26.14 20.97 -4.04
C PRO A 111 -26.68 21.98 -3.03
N GLU A 112 -27.58 21.50 -2.16
CA GLU A 112 -28.17 22.31 -1.09
C GLU A 112 -27.09 22.88 -0.16
N GLY A 113 -27.07 24.20 0.03
CA GLY A 113 -26.11 24.91 0.89
C GLY A 113 -25.00 25.65 0.16
N VAL A 114 -24.94 25.60 -1.18
CA VAL A 114 -24.05 26.45 -1.99
C VAL A 114 -24.84 27.67 -2.49
N ASP A 115 -24.49 28.88 -2.04
CA ASP A 115 -25.06 30.12 -2.57
C ASP A 115 -24.36 30.52 -3.89
N PRO A 116 -25.05 30.48 -5.05
CA PRO A 116 -24.49 30.90 -6.33
C PRO A 116 -24.04 32.36 -6.34
N VAL A 117 -24.74 33.24 -5.61
CA VAL A 117 -24.42 34.67 -5.57
C VAL A 117 -23.09 34.90 -4.87
N GLU A 118 -22.88 34.28 -3.70
CA GLU A 118 -21.60 34.34 -2.98
C GLU A 118 -20.45 33.83 -3.87
N LEU A 119 -20.65 32.70 -4.56
CA LEU A 119 -19.63 32.09 -5.42
C LEU A 119 -19.26 33.02 -6.58
N ILE A 120 -20.25 33.56 -7.30
CA ILE A 120 -20.02 34.47 -8.42
C ILE A 120 -19.32 35.74 -7.93
N GLN A 121 -19.76 36.30 -6.80
CA GLN A 121 -19.11 37.47 -6.21
C GLN A 121 -17.67 37.19 -5.79
N TYR A 122 -17.40 36.02 -5.22
CA TYR A 122 -16.04 35.59 -4.85
C TYR A 122 -15.12 35.56 -6.08
N ARG A 123 -15.60 35.05 -7.21
CA ARG A 123 -14.83 35.00 -8.46
C ARG A 123 -14.67 36.37 -9.13
N LEU A 124 -15.68 37.24 -9.08
CA LEU A 124 -15.66 38.55 -9.74
C LEU A 124 -14.87 39.61 -8.96
N ASN A 125 -15.11 39.72 -7.65
CA ASN A 125 -14.48 40.76 -6.82
C ASN A 125 -13.00 40.47 -6.56
N GLY A 126 -12.61 39.20 -6.70
CA GLY A 126 -11.24 38.78 -6.45
C GLY A 126 -10.80 39.02 -4.99
N LYS A 127 -9.48 38.98 -4.79
CA LYS A 127 -8.79 39.14 -3.51
C LYS A 127 -7.50 39.90 -3.82
N ILE A 128 -7.24 40.96 -3.06
CA ILE A 128 -6.07 41.81 -3.24
C ILE A 128 -5.10 41.52 -2.10
N LYS A 129 -3.81 41.37 -2.42
CA LYS A 129 -2.77 41.21 -1.41
C LYS A 129 -2.63 42.52 -0.62
N LEU A 130 -3.20 42.55 0.57
CA LEU A 130 -3.06 43.68 1.50
C LEU A 130 -1.76 43.55 2.30
N PRO A 131 -1.07 44.67 2.60
CA PRO A 131 0.10 44.65 3.47
C PRO A 131 -0.29 44.26 4.91
N PRO A 132 0.63 43.69 5.71
CA PRO A 132 0.41 43.53 7.14
C PRO A 132 0.08 44.88 7.80
N PRO A 133 -0.86 44.93 8.76
CA PRO A 133 -1.58 43.82 9.39
C PRO A 133 -2.88 43.38 8.69
N PHE A 134 -3.26 44.01 7.57
CA PHE A 134 -4.57 43.81 6.92
C PHE A 134 -4.65 42.54 6.05
N ASN A 135 -3.57 41.78 5.93
CA ASN A 135 -3.52 40.55 5.13
C ASN A 135 -4.55 39.48 5.57
N MET A 136 -4.98 39.50 6.84
CA MET A 136 -6.01 38.60 7.39
C MET A 136 -7.38 38.78 6.72
N LEU A 137 -7.71 40.00 6.28
CA LEU A 137 -8.99 40.31 5.63
C LEU A 137 -9.10 39.72 4.22
N SER A 138 -7.95 39.37 3.61
CA SER A 138 -7.88 38.87 2.24
C SER A 138 -7.33 37.44 2.16
N GLN A 139 -7.69 36.58 3.10
CA GLN A 139 -7.37 35.15 3.02
C GLN A 139 -8.23 34.44 1.96
N PHE A 140 -7.61 33.53 1.22
CA PHE A 140 -8.33 32.63 0.32
C PHE A 140 -9.11 31.60 1.14
N LYS A 141 -10.26 31.17 0.61
CA LYS A 141 -10.95 30.01 1.15
C LYS A 141 -10.08 28.77 0.94
N TYR A 142 -10.20 27.80 1.83
CA TYR A 142 -9.40 26.58 1.80
C TYR A 142 -10.29 25.36 1.81
N ILE A 143 -9.73 24.25 1.33
CA ILE A 143 -10.33 22.91 1.44
C ILE A 143 -9.34 21.98 2.11
N MET A 144 -9.87 20.99 2.81
CA MET A 144 -9.07 20.00 3.52
C MET A 144 -9.31 18.63 2.90
N ALA A 145 -8.23 17.96 2.49
CA ALA A 145 -8.25 16.58 2.04
C ALA A 145 -7.66 15.70 3.14
N LYS A 146 -8.48 14.81 3.71
CA LYS A 146 -8.09 13.91 4.79
C LYS A 146 -8.76 12.56 4.60
N GLU A 147 -8.06 11.50 5.02
CA GLU A 147 -8.57 10.12 4.99
C GLU A 147 -9.03 9.63 3.60
N GLY A 148 -8.49 10.19 2.51
CA GLY A 148 -8.90 9.86 1.14
C GLY A 148 -10.11 10.64 0.64
N GLU A 149 -10.64 11.60 1.40
CA GLU A 149 -11.83 12.37 1.05
C GLU A 149 -11.64 13.89 1.22
N ILE A 150 -12.48 14.68 0.54
CA ILE A 150 -12.55 16.13 0.78
C ILE A 150 -13.56 16.39 1.89
N ALA A 151 -13.13 17.10 2.94
CA ALA A 151 -14.02 17.51 4.01
C ALA A 151 -15.18 18.34 3.45
N LYS A 152 -16.42 17.90 3.72
CA LYS A 152 -17.67 18.55 3.27
C LYS A 152 -17.74 18.71 1.75
N SER A 153 -17.54 17.62 1.01
CA SER A 153 -17.48 17.58 -0.46
C SER A 153 -18.58 18.38 -1.17
N ASP A 154 -19.79 18.36 -0.61
CA ASP A 154 -20.99 18.93 -1.24
C ASP A 154 -21.27 20.36 -0.77
N GLN A 155 -20.42 20.94 0.07
CA GLN A 155 -20.58 22.31 0.55
C GLN A 155 -19.57 23.24 -0.12
N TRP A 156 -19.89 24.52 -0.10
CA TRP A 156 -18.92 25.57 -0.40
C TRP A 156 -17.80 25.55 0.66
N PRO A 157 -16.49 25.55 0.28
CA PRO A 157 -15.91 25.71 -1.07
C PRO A 157 -15.51 24.41 -1.79
N ALA A 158 -15.70 23.23 -1.19
CA ALA A 158 -15.27 21.94 -1.74
C ALA A 158 -15.95 21.59 -3.08
N TRP A 159 -17.26 21.84 -3.17
CA TRP A 159 -17.99 21.61 -4.42
C TRP A 159 -17.43 22.44 -5.58
N MET A 160 -17.07 23.71 -5.32
CA MET A 160 -16.43 24.56 -6.34
C MET A 160 -15.11 23.98 -6.81
N ALA A 161 -14.29 23.46 -5.89
CA ALA A 161 -13.00 22.85 -6.23
C ALA A 161 -13.15 21.68 -7.21
N ARG A 162 -14.24 20.90 -7.12
CA ARG A 162 -14.51 19.77 -8.03
C ARG A 162 -15.19 20.19 -9.34
N ALA A 163 -16.11 21.15 -9.28
CA ALA A 163 -16.96 21.51 -10.42
C ALA A 163 -16.41 22.62 -11.31
N LEU A 164 -15.75 23.64 -10.71
CA LEU A 164 -15.35 24.87 -11.40
C LEU A 164 -13.85 25.18 -11.30
N GLY A 165 -13.23 24.66 -10.24
CA GLY A 165 -11.82 24.81 -9.93
C GLY A 165 -11.50 25.99 -9.02
N GLY A 166 -10.24 26.40 -9.06
CA GLY A 166 -9.67 27.39 -8.16
C GLY A 166 -9.94 28.86 -8.52
N PRO A 167 -9.35 29.81 -7.75
CA PRO A 167 -8.31 29.59 -6.77
C PRO A 167 -8.79 29.37 -5.34
N LEU A 168 -8.23 28.33 -4.74
CA LEU A 168 -8.46 27.88 -3.37
C LEU A 168 -7.13 27.39 -2.77
N LEU A 169 -6.97 27.59 -1.47
CA LEU A 169 -5.87 26.99 -0.72
C LEU A 169 -6.17 25.50 -0.51
N LEU A 170 -5.23 24.63 -0.82
CA LEU A 170 -5.36 23.19 -0.60
C LEU A 170 -4.57 22.80 0.65
N ILE A 171 -5.26 22.20 1.62
CA ILE A 171 -4.64 21.61 2.81
C ILE A 171 -4.76 20.10 2.65
N VAL A 172 -3.65 19.44 2.33
CA VAL A 172 -3.59 18.00 2.10
C VAL A 172 -2.91 17.36 3.31
N PHE A 173 -3.63 16.51 4.02
CA PHE A 173 -3.10 15.78 5.16
C PHE A 173 -2.25 14.58 4.71
N ASP A 174 -1.36 14.15 5.60
CA ASP A 174 -0.55 12.94 5.39
C ASP A 174 -1.44 11.73 5.06
N GLY A 175 -0.95 10.88 4.17
CA GLY A 175 -1.71 9.76 3.61
C GLY A 175 -2.73 10.14 2.53
N CYS A 176 -2.79 11.40 2.07
CA CYS A 176 -3.69 11.82 1.00
C CYS A 176 -2.94 12.50 -0.15
N ALA A 177 -3.43 12.36 -1.37
CA ALA A 177 -3.02 13.16 -2.52
C ALA A 177 -4.23 13.59 -3.34
N LEU A 178 -4.07 14.69 -4.10
CA LEU A 178 -5.10 15.21 -4.99
C LEU A 178 -4.62 15.13 -6.42
N TYR A 179 -5.44 14.50 -7.27
CA TYR A 179 -5.23 14.47 -8.71
C TYR A 179 -6.05 15.59 -9.35
N LEU A 180 -5.36 16.53 -9.98
CA LEU A 180 -5.94 17.74 -10.52
C LEU A 180 -6.05 17.67 -12.05
N GLU A 181 -7.17 18.14 -12.58
CA GLU A 181 -7.43 18.21 -14.01
C GLU A 181 -7.78 19.63 -14.44
N ARG A 182 -7.52 19.94 -15.70
CA ARG A 182 -8.00 21.17 -16.34
C ARG A 182 -8.60 20.82 -17.69
N GLY A 183 -9.91 21.02 -17.83
CA GLY A 183 -10.63 20.73 -19.07
C GLY A 183 -10.47 19.28 -19.52
N ASN A 184 -10.66 18.33 -18.59
CA ASN A 184 -10.50 16.88 -18.80
C ASN A 184 -9.10 16.45 -19.28
N ARG A 185 -8.07 17.24 -18.95
CA ARG A 185 -6.68 16.88 -19.17
C ARG A 185 -5.96 16.89 -17.84
N PHE A 186 -5.01 15.97 -17.67
CA PHE A 186 -4.10 15.98 -16.53
C PHE A 186 -3.46 17.36 -16.38
N SER A 187 -3.55 17.90 -15.17
CA SER A 187 -2.89 19.15 -14.78
C SER A 187 -1.63 18.82 -13.99
N ARG A 188 -1.81 18.27 -12.79
CA ARG A 188 -0.75 17.88 -11.86
C ARG A 188 -1.31 17.06 -10.71
N VAL A 189 -0.42 16.45 -9.93
CA VAL A 189 -0.75 15.86 -8.64
C VAL A 189 -0.20 16.76 -7.54
N VAL A 190 -0.96 16.96 -6.47
CA VAL A 190 -0.48 17.66 -5.26
C VAL A 190 -0.64 16.77 -4.03
N GLY A 191 0.35 16.76 -3.17
CA GLY A 191 0.42 15.90 -1.99
C GLY A 191 0.51 16.68 -0.68
N PRO A 192 0.76 15.97 0.43
CA PRO A 192 1.02 16.57 1.72
C PRO A 192 2.42 17.21 1.77
N GLY A 193 2.66 18.05 2.77
CA GLY A 193 3.98 18.66 3.02
C GLY A 193 3.92 20.14 3.40
N ASP A 194 5.10 20.72 3.65
CA ASP A 194 5.24 22.09 4.16
C ASP A 194 4.76 23.16 3.18
N LYS A 195 4.86 22.86 1.88
CA LYS A 195 4.45 23.77 0.82
C LYS A 195 2.97 23.58 0.54
N THR A 196 2.15 24.50 1.04
CA THR A 196 0.70 24.50 0.79
C THR A 196 0.38 24.78 -0.69
N PRO A 197 -0.16 23.80 -1.44
CA PRO A 197 -0.50 24.00 -2.83
C PRO A 197 -1.74 24.88 -2.97
N PHE A 198 -1.84 25.59 -4.09
CA PHE A 198 -3.02 26.35 -4.47
C PHE A 198 -3.65 25.73 -5.70
N LEU A 199 -4.98 25.63 -5.71
CA LEU A 199 -5.74 25.29 -6.90
C LEU A 199 -5.72 26.49 -7.86
N GLU A 200 -5.47 26.29 -9.14
CA GLU A 200 -5.49 27.36 -10.13
C GLU A 200 -6.89 27.54 -10.75
N TRP A 201 -7.11 28.65 -11.46
CA TRP A 201 -8.33 28.85 -12.23
C TRP A 201 -8.60 27.70 -13.20
N PHE A 202 -9.86 27.22 -13.19
CA PHE A 202 -10.33 26.13 -14.06
C PHE A 202 -9.61 24.79 -13.85
N GLU A 203 -8.71 24.70 -12.88
CA GLU A 203 -8.15 23.43 -12.41
C GLU A 203 -9.07 22.86 -11.35
N THR A 204 -9.61 21.67 -11.58
CA THR A 204 -10.54 20.98 -10.71
C THR A 204 -9.89 19.79 -10.02
N ILE A 205 -10.40 19.43 -8.84
CA ILE A 205 -10.05 18.18 -8.16
C ILE A 205 -10.91 17.07 -8.74
N LYS A 206 -10.28 16.15 -9.48
CA LYS A 206 -10.96 15.00 -10.05
C LYS A 206 -11.04 13.86 -9.05
N TYR A 207 -9.89 13.47 -8.49
CA TYR A 207 -9.78 12.38 -7.51
C TYR A 207 -9.02 12.82 -6.26
N VAL A 208 -9.47 12.30 -5.12
CA VAL A 208 -8.71 12.31 -3.87
C VAL A 208 -8.25 10.88 -3.63
N VAL A 209 -6.96 10.73 -3.40
CA VAL A 209 -6.28 9.44 -3.40
C VAL A 209 -5.78 9.17 -1.99
N ASP A 210 -6.16 8.03 -1.43
CA ASP A 210 -5.63 7.54 -0.18
C ASP A 210 -4.30 6.81 -0.44
N LEU A 211 -3.21 7.35 0.11
CA LEU A 211 -1.86 6.77 0.00
C LEU A 211 -1.61 5.68 1.04
N ARG A 212 -2.52 5.52 2.03
CA ARG A 212 -2.38 4.52 3.08
C ARG A 212 -2.53 3.11 2.48
N PRO A 213 -1.89 2.10 3.09
CA PRO A 213 -2.07 0.72 2.67
C PRO A 213 -3.53 0.29 2.73
N LYS A 214 -3.97 -0.42 1.70
CA LYS A 214 -5.29 -1.00 1.56
C LYS A 214 -5.16 -2.51 1.48
N VAL A 215 -5.96 -3.20 2.29
CA VAL A 215 -6.05 -4.65 2.27
C VAL A 215 -7.23 -5.07 1.43
N ARG A 216 -6.99 -5.96 0.47
CA ARG A 216 -8.04 -6.58 -0.33
C ARG A 216 -7.98 -8.09 -0.16
N PRO A 217 -8.97 -8.71 0.51
CA PRO A 217 -9.14 -10.15 0.49
C PRO A 217 -9.77 -10.60 -0.83
N GLY A 218 -9.48 -11.83 -1.23
CA GLY A 218 -10.20 -12.47 -2.32
C GLY A 218 -9.88 -13.94 -2.44
N ASN A 219 -10.75 -14.62 -3.16
CA ASN A 219 -10.66 -16.05 -3.38
C ASN A 219 -10.44 -16.31 -4.86
N PHE A 220 -9.66 -17.32 -5.17
CA PHE A 220 -9.52 -17.78 -6.54
C PHE A 220 -9.32 -19.29 -6.59
N ASP A 221 -9.91 -19.87 -7.62
CA ASP A 221 -9.81 -21.29 -7.94
C ASP A 221 -8.58 -21.51 -8.83
N VAL A 222 -7.70 -22.43 -8.43
CA VAL A 222 -6.48 -22.74 -9.18
C VAL A 222 -6.36 -24.23 -9.42
N TRP A 223 -5.81 -24.60 -10.57
CA TRP A 223 -5.36 -25.94 -10.85
C TRP A 223 -3.86 -26.03 -10.59
N THR A 224 -3.44 -27.00 -9.81
CA THR A 224 -2.03 -27.36 -9.66
C THR A 224 -1.52 -28.11 -10.89
N LYS A 225 -0.20 -28.26 -11.00
CA LYS A 225 0.44 -29.00 -12.10
C LYS A 225 -0.05 -30.45 -12.23
N ASP A 226 -0.47 -31.04 -11.11
CA ASP A 226 -0.95 -32.43 -11.02
C ASP A 226 -2.44 -32.56 -11.41
N GLY A 227 -3.09 -31.47 -11.82
CA GLY A 227 -4.51 -31.47 -12.19
C GLY A 227 -5.44 -31.48 -10.98
N ILE A 228 -4.97 -31.07 -9.80
CA ILE A 228 -5.81 -30.94 -8.60
C ILE A 228 -6.30 -29.49 -8.49
N LYS A 229 -7.62 -29.31 -8.47
CA LYS A 229 -8.26 -28.01 -8.24
C LYS A 229 -8.24 -27.68 -6.75
N ILE A 230 -7.75 -26.50 -6.39
CA ILE A 230 -7.72 -25.97 -5.02
C ILE A 230 -8.39 -24.59 -4.97
N GLU A 231 -9.12 -24.32 -3.90
CA GLU A 231 -9.68 -22.98 -3.62
C GLU A 231 -8.76 -22.30 -2.61
N ILE A 232 -8.26 -21.12 -2.95
CA ILE A 232 -7.33 -20.37 -2.12
C ILE A 232 -7.99 -19.06 -1.71
N LYS A 233 -7.99 -18.78 -0.41
CA LYS A 233 -8.30 -17.45 0.13
C LYS A 233 -7.00 -16.74 0.44
N ALA A 234 -6.80 -15.60 -0.20
CA ALA A 234 -5.63 -14.76 0.04
C ALA A 234 -6.07 -13.33 0.31
N HIS A 235 -5.20 -12.56 0.93
CA HIS A 235 -5.32 -11.10 0.89
C HIS A 235 -4.03 -10.50 0.35
N ILE A 236 -4.19 -9.33 -0.24
CA ILE A 236 -3.07 -8.48 -0.63
C ILE A 236 -3.16 -7.20 0.19
N GLU A 237 -2.02 -6.73 0.67
CA GLU A 237 -1.88 -5.36 1.14
C GLU A 237 -1.10 -4.60 0.08
N CYS A 238 -1.70 -3.54 -0.46
CA CYS A 238 -1.10 -2.72 -1.50
C CYS A 238 -1.27 -1.25 -1.19
N ARG A 239 -0.37 -0.43 -1.73
CA ARG A 239 -0.35 1.01 -1.52
C ARG A 239 0.22 1.70 -2.76
N ILE A 240 -0.04 3.00 -2.89
CA ILE A 240 0.53 3.79 -3.99
C ILE A 240 1.95 4.24 -3.60
N GLY A 241 2.90 4.05 -4.51
CA GLY A 241 4.30 4.42 -4.31
C GLY A 241 5.14 3.44 -3.48
N ASP A 242 6.44 3.46 -3.72
CA ASP A 242 7.41 2.53 -3.13
C ASP A 242 7.66 2.84 -1.64
N PRO A 243 7.50 1.89 -0.70
CA PRO A 243 7.87 2.03 0.72
C PRO A 243 9.34 2.34 0.98
N LYS A 244 10.22 1.98 0.06
CA LYS A 244 11.66 2.20 0.23
C LYS A 244 12.08 3.63 -0.10
N LYS A 245 11.30 4.35 -0.91
CA LYS A 245 11.52 5.78 -1.16
C LYS A 245 11.13 6.55 0.11
N ARG A 246 12.13 7.03 0.84
CA ARG A 246 11.91 7.91 1.99
C ARG A 246 11.61 9.32 1.52
N ASP A 247 10.73 9.98 2.27
CA ASP A 247 10.51 11.42 2.17
C ASP A 247 11.83 12.16 2.42
N PRO A 248 12.25 13.11 1.55
CA PRO A 248 13.50 13.86 1.74
C PRO A 248 13.57 14.56 3.09
N ASP A 249 12.42 15.05 3.57
CA ASP A 249 12.31 15.81 4.81
C ASP A 249 12.04 14.88 6.03
N GLY A 250 11.64 13.64 5.80
CA GLY A 250 11.36 12.64 6.84
C GLY A 250 10.16 12.98 7.73
N ILE A 251 9.30 13.90 7.30
CA ILE A 251 8.15 14.40 8.08
C ILE A 251 6.94 13.49 7.87
N LEU A 252 6.78 12.95 6.67
CA LEU A 252 5.60 12.17 6.28
C LEU A 252 5.70 10.71 6.73
N VAL A 253 4.62 10.18 7.32
CA VAL A 253 4.48 8.75 7.65
C VAL A 253 4.27 7.94 6.37
N TYR A 254 3.53 8.49 5.41
CA TYR A 254 3.27 7.88 4.12
C TYR A 254 4.02 8.63 3.01
N PRO A 255 5.08 8.04 2.42
CA PRO A 255 5.83 8.69 1.36
C PRO A 255 4.94 9.09 0.18
N TYR A 256 5.10 10.33 -0.28
CA TYR A 256 4.36 10.87 -1.42
C TYR A 256 5.19 10.77 -2.70
N ASP A 257 4.72 9.98 -3.68
CA ASP A 257 5.28 9.92 -5.03
C ASP A 257 4.24 10.42 -6.05
N PRO A 258 4.39 11.65 -6.58
CA PRO A 258 3.42 12.24 -7.50
C PRO A 258 3.25 11.43 -8.79
N GLU A 259 4.31 10.80 -9.29
CA GLU A 259 4.28 10.03 -10.53
C GLU A 259 3.54 8.71 -10.32
N ALA A 260 3.75 8.07 -9.17
CA ALA A 260 3.01 6.86 -8.79
C ALA A 260 1.51 7.12 -8.68
N VAL A 261 1.11 8.23 -8.04
CA VAL A 261 -0.30 8.65 -7.95
C VAL A 261 -0.89 8.90 -9.33
N LYS A 262 -0.18 9.61 -10.20
CA LYS A 262 -0.62 9.84 -11.58
C LYS A 262 -0.88 8.52 -12.31
N LYS A 263 0.10 7.60 -12.31
CA LYS A 263 -0.01 6.30 -12.98
C LYS A 263 -1.16 5.45 -12.44
N ALA A 264 -1.42 5.51 -11.13
CA ALA A 264 -2.50 4.76 -10.50
C ALA A 264 -3.88 5.29 -10.92
N ILE A 265 -4.06 6.62 -10.93
CA ILE A 265 -5.34 7.25 -11.28
C ILE A 265 -5.63 7.19 -12.78
N GLU A 266 -4.62 7.33 -13.65
CA GLU A 266 -4.82 7.19 -15.10
C GLU A 266 -5.25 5.78 -15.53
N ARG A 267 -5.23 4.80 -14.62
CA ARG A 267 -5.73 3.43 -14.82
C ARG A 267 -7.17 3.22 -14.36
N TYR A 268 -7.79 4.22 -13.76
CA TYR A 268 -9.21 4.15 -13.42
C TYR A 268 -10.01 3.93 -14.69
N ALA A 269 -10.87 2.92 -14.67
CA ALA A 269 -11.72 2.59 -15.80
C ALA A 269 -13.17 2.48 -15.34
N LEU A 270 -14.08 3.01 -16.13
CA LEU A 270 -15.50 2.78 -15.90
C LEU A 270 -15.87 1.45 -16.57
N ARG A 271 -16.28 0.45 -15.77
CA ARG A 271 -16.76 -0.81 -16.29
C ARG A 271 -18.27 -0.73 -16.48
N TRP A 272 -18.70 -0.83 -17.74
CA TRP A 272 -20.12 -0.97 -18.02
C TRP A 272 -20.61 -2.34 -17.54
N PRO A 273 -21.75 -2.42 -16.86
CA PRO A 273 -22.26 -3.68 -16.38
C PRO A 273 -22.70 -4.54 -17.55
N THR A 274 -22.47 -5.86 -17.42
CA THR A 274 -22.92 -6.84 -18.42
C THR A 274 -24.44 -6.94 -18.47
N CYS A 275 -25.13 -6.58 -17.38
CA CYS A 275 -26.59 -6.58 -17.29
C CYS A 275 -27.15 -5.19 -17.71
N PRO A 276 -28.24 -5.14 -18.51
CA PRO A 276 -28.82 -3.88 -19.00
C PRO A 276 -29.24 -2.88 -17.93
N ASN A 277 -29.54 -3.36 -16.72
CA ASN A 277 -30.04 -2.55 -15.60
C ASN A 277 -28.99 -2.30 -14.52
N GLY A 278 -27.72 -2.67 -14.74
CA GLY A 278 -26.67 -2.37 -13.78
C GLY A 278 -26.24 -0.91 -13.87
N ASP A 279 -25.77 -0.35 -12.75
CA ASP A 279 -25.03 0.90 -12.76
C ASP A 279 -23.56 0.66 -13.16
N PRO A 280 -22.94 1.60 -13.89
CA PRO A 280 -21.50 1.54 -14.17
C PRO A 280 -20.70 1.47 -12.86
N THR A 281 -19.75 0.55 -12.82
CA THR A 281 -18.86 0.36 -11.66
C THR A 281 -17.50 0.95 -11.99
N GLU A 282 -16.93 1.71 -11.06
CA GLU A 282 -15.57 2.22 -11.19
C GLU A 282 -14.58 1.10 -10.83
N PHE A 283 -13.63 0.86 -11.72
CA PHE A 283 -12.53 -0.07 -11.54
C PHE A 283 -11.34 0.71 -10.98
N ASP A 284 -11.04 0.49 -9.71
CA ASP A 284 -10.03 1.22 -8.94
C ASP A 284 -8.62 0.65 -9.18
N TRP A 285 -7.58 1.38 -8.78
CA TRP A 285 -6.19 0.92 -8.77
C TRP A 285 -6.01 -0.35 -7.93
N ILE A 286 -6.82 -0.54 -6.87
CA ILE A 286 -6.81 -1.75 -6.05
C ILE A 286 -7.34 -2.94 -6.87
N ASP A 287 -8.39 -2.74 -7.68
CA ASP A 287 -8.89 -3.77 -8.59
C ASP A 287 -7.85 -4.12 -9.66
N ALA A 288 -7.12 -3.11 -10.16
CA ALA A 288 -6.04 -3.30 -11.12
C ALA A 288 -4.90 -4.16 -10.52
N ALA A 289 -4.48 -3.86 -9.29
CA ALA A 289 -3.49 -4.65 -8.57
C ALA A 289 -3.99 -6.08 -8.34
N TRP A 290 -5.25 -6.25 -7.91
CA TRP A 290 -5.87 -7.56 -7.75
C TRP A 290 -5.90 -8.36 -9.06
N GLY A 291 -6.16 -7.71 -10.19
CA GLY A 291 -6.09 -8.33 -11.51
C GLY A 291 -4.72 -8.91 -11.87
N GLN A 292 -3.63 -8.30 -11.39
CA GLN A 292 -2.28 -8.88 -11.52
C GLN A 292 -2.10 -10.10 -10.62
N VAL A 293 -2.64 -10.05 -9.40
CA VAL A 293 -2.61 -11.19 -8.46
C VAL A 293 -3.35 -12.39 -9.01
N THR A 294 -4.54 -12.20 -9.58
CA THR A 294 -5.32 -13.27 -10.20
C THR A 294 -4.69 -13.84 -11.47
N GLY A 295 -3.74 -13.14 -12.10
CA GLY A 295 -2.93 -13.68 -13.19
C GLY A 295 -1.70 -14.43 -12.70
N ILE A 296 -0.89 -13.80 -11.85
CA ILE A 296 0.44 -14.27 -11.45
C ILE A 296 0.35 -15.42 -10.44
N VAL A 297 -0.49 -15.31 -9.42
CA VAL A 297 -0.55 -16.32 -8.35
C VAL A 297 -1.10 -17.65 -8.88
N PRO A 298 -2.24 -17.69 -9.60
CA PRO A 298 -2.71 -18.94 -10.20
C PRO A 298 -1.71 -19.54 -11.20
N SER A 299 -1.03 -18.71 -12.00
CA SER A 299 0.02 -19.19 -12.92
C SER A 299 1.20 -19.81 -12.18
N TYR A 300 1.64 -19.20 -11.08
CA TYR A 300 2.72 -19.74 -10.25
C TYR A 300 2.32 -21.09 -9.63
N ILE A 301 1.13 -21.17 -9.05
CA ILE A 301 0.62 -22.38 -8.40
C ILE A 301 0.39 -23.50 -9.42
N GLY A 302 -0.15 -23.18 -10.60
CA GLY A 302 -0.32 -24.15 -11.68
C GLY A 302 0.98 -24.68 -12.28
N SER A 303 2.11 -24.01 -12.04
CA SER A 303 3.43 -24.50 -12.45
C SER A 303 4.07 -25.50 -11.47
N ARG A 304 3.46 -25.71 -10.30
CA ARG A 304 4.00 -26.53 -9.20
C ARG A 304 3.09 -27.70 -8.87
N MET A 305 3.72 -28.78 -8.40
CA MET A 305 2.99 -29.93 -7.87
C MET A 305 2.32 -29.54 -6.55
N LEU A 306 1.25 -30.24 -6.18
CA LEU A 306 0.56 -29.97 -4.91
C LEU A 306 1.52 -30.15 -3.73
N ASP A 307 2.27 -31.25 -3.72
CA ASP A 307 3.20 -31.54 -2.63
C ASP A 307 4.27 -30.46 -2.50
N ASP A 308 4.82 -29.95 -3.62
CA ASP A 308 5.79 -28.83 -3.66
C ASP A 308 5.25 -27.56 -3.00
N LEU A 309 3.94 -27.32 -3.12
CA LEU A 309 3.28 -26.14 -2.57
C LEU A 309 3.04 -26.24 -1.07
N PHE A 310 3.05 -27.44 -0.45
CA PHE A 310 2.85 -27.65 0.99
C PHE A 310 4.17 -27.96 1.74
N ILE A 311 5.33 -27.85 1.08
CA ILE A 311 6.66 -28.15 1.71
C ILE A 311 7.13 -27.05 2.67
N ALA A 312 6.45 -25.90 2.77
CA ALA A 312 6.82 -24.87 3.74
C ALA A 312 6.84 -25.48 5.14
N LYS A 313 8.06 -25.68 5.67
CA LYS A 313 8.43 -26.38 6.90
C LYS A 313 7.21 -26.80 7.71
N ARG A 314 6.99 -28.12 7.80
CA ARG A 314 5.91 -28.89 8.48
C ARG A 314 5.43 -28.41 9.88
N ASN A 315 5.94 -27.29 10.39
CA ASN A 315 5.59 -26.61 11.64
C ASN A 315 5.17 -25.11 11.48
N GLY A 316 5.08 -24.56 10.27
CA GLY A 316 5.06 -23.10 10.01
C GLY A 316 3.72 -22.43 9.66
N GLY A 317 2.63 -23.18 9.43
CA GLY A 317 1.30 -22.61 9.15
C GLY A 317 1.13 -21.88 7.79
N GLN A 318 2.20 -21.51 7.10
CA GLN A 318 2.16 -21.00 5.73
C GLN A 318 2.23 -22.15 4.73
N ILE A 319 1.45 -22.05 3.65
CA ILE A 319 1.41 -23.06 2.59
C ILE A 319 2.65 -22.92 1.71
N LEU A 320 2.85 -21.74 1.14
CA LEU A 320 4.00 -21.47 0.27
C LEU A 320 5.30 -21.32 1.06
N SER A 321 6.39 -21.87 0.51
CA SER A 321 7.74 -21.64 1.02
C SER A 321 8.05 -20.13 1.05
N PRO A 322 8.80 -19.62 2.05
CA PRO A 322 9.20 -18.20 2.08
C PRO A 322 9.87 -17.73 0.78
N ASN A 323 10.65 -18.60 0.14
CA ASN A 323 11.30 -18.30 -1.15
C ASN A 323 10.27 -18.17 -2.29
N ALA A 324 9.20 -18.96 -2.26
CA ALA A 324 8.11 -18.89 -3.24
C ALA A 324 7.30 -17.61 -3.07
N ILE A 325 7.02 -17.21 -1.81
CA ILE A 325 6.35 -15.94 -1.51
C ILE A 325 7.20 -14.78 -2.02
N GLN A 326 8.52 -14.79 -1.78
CA GLN A 326 9.44 -13.77 -2.27
C GLN A 326 9.45 -13.70 -3.81
N GLU A 327 9.49 -14.84 -4.51
CA GLU A 327 9.45 -14.87 -5.98
C GLU A 327 8.13 -14.31 -6.54
N ILE A 328 6.99 -14.68 -5.92
CA ILE A 328 5.68 -14.12 -6.27
C ILE A 328 5.69 -12.62 -6.03
N PHE A 329 6.18 -12.17 -4.89
CA PHE A 329 6.21 -10.77 -4.50
C PHE A 329 7.06 -9.92 -5.44
N GLU A 330 8.20 -10.43 -5.90
CA GLU A 330 9.05 -9.78 -6.89
C GLU A 330 8.36 -9.68 -8.26
N LYS A 331 7.72 -10.76 -8.72
CA LYS A 331 6.95 -10.76 -9.98
C LYS A 331 5.75 -9.82 -9.91
N LEU A 332 5.04 -9.83 -8.80
CA LEU A 332 3.89 -8.95 -8.57
C LEU A 332 4.33 -7.49 -8.57
N ASN A 333 5.36 -7.13 -7.81
CA ASN A 333 5.86 -5.76 -7.77
C ASN A 333 6.43 -5.32 -9.13
N ALA A 334 7.10 -6.21 -9.87
CA ALA A 334 7.53 -5.91 -11.25
C ALA A 334 6.34 -5.58 -12.17
N ALA A 335 5.21 -6.27 -12.00
CA ALA A 335 3.99 -6.02 -12.77
C ALA A 335 3.23 -4.76 -12.30
N THR A 336 3.11 -4.53 -10.98
CA THR A 336 2.29 -3.44 -10.43
C THR A 336 3.01 -2.09 -10.39
N ASN A 337 4.35 -2.07 -10.29
CA ASN A 337 5.13 -0.84 -10.26
C ASN A 337 4.94 0.01 -11.53
N GLY A 338 4.66 -0.64 -12.67
CA GLY A 338 4.34 0.05 -13.93
C GLY A 338 3.09 0.94 -13.83
N PHE A 339 2.19 0.67 -12.88
CA PHE A 339 0.97 1.43 -12.62
C PHE A 339 1.08 2.31 -11.36
N GLY A 340 2.26 2.41 -10.74
CA GLY A 340 2.46 3.20 -9.52
C GLY A 340 1.96 2.54 -8.23
N VAL A 341 1.60 1.25 -8.27
CA VAL A 341 1.13 0.50 -7.09
C VAL A 341 2.21 -0.47 -6.63
N TYR A 342 2.47 -0.46 -5.33
CA TYR A 342 3.40 -1.35 -4.66
C TYR A 342 2.63 -2.34 -3.78
N ILE A 343 2.92 -3.62 -3.90
CA ILE A 343 2.38 -4.64 -2.99
C ILE A 343 3.29 -4.67 -1.77
N THR A 344 2.74 -4.40 -0.60
CA THR A 344 3.46 -4.39 0.68
C THR A 344 3.47 -5.78 1.30
N ASP A 345 2.35 -6.49 1.21
CA ASP A 345 2.20 -7.83 1.78
C ASP A 345 1.28 -8.71 0.93
N PHE A 346 1.55 -10.01 0.95
CA PHE A 346 0.73 -11.03 0.30
C PHE A 346 0.68 -12.26 1.19
N GLN A 347 -0.53 -12.62 1.64
CA GLN A 347 -0.73 -13.77 2.51
C GLN A 347 -1.83 -14.68 1.98
N ILE A 348 -1.57 -15.98 2.05
CA ILE A 348 -2.60 -17.00 1.87
C ILE A 348 -3.16 -17.33 3.25
N LEU A 349 -4.46 -17.05 3.42
CA LEU A 349 -5.17 -17.24 4.68
C LEU A 349 -5.66 -18.66 4.85
N GLU A 350 -6.22 -19.24 3.78
CA GLU A 350 -6.84 -20.55 3.80
C GLU A 350 -6.65 -21.22 2.44
N THR A 351 -6.50 -22.54 2.44
CA THR A 351 -6.56 -23.33 1.21
C THR A 351 -7.43 -24.54 1.46
N LYS A 352 -8.43 -24.70 0.61
CA LYS A 352 -9.35 -25.82 0.63
C LYS A 352 -8.99 -26.78 -0.48
N LEU A 353 -8.66 -27.99 -0.08
CA LEU A 353 -8.44 -29.10 -0.99
C LEU A 353 -9.75 -29.90 -1.16
N PRO A 354 -9.93 -30.61 -2.27
CA PRO A 354 -10.99 -31.60 -2.38
C PRO A 354 -10.82 -32.68 -1.31
N GLU A 355 -11.91 -33.05 -0.62
CA GLU A 355 -11.89 -33.99 0.53
C GLU A 355 -11.20 -35.32 0.21
N VAL A 356 -11.38 -35.82 -1.02
CA VAL A 356 -10.77 -37.08 -1.49
C VAL A 356 -9.24 -36.98 -1.51
N VAL A 357 -8.71 -35.86 -2.01
CA VAL A 357 -7.26 -35.61 -2.09
C VAL A 357 -6.69 -35.48 -0.68
N GLU A 358 -7.36 -34.72 0.18
CA GLU A 358 -6.92 -34.52 1.56
C GLU A 358 -6.86 -35.86 2.33
N LYS A 359 -7.88 -36.71 2.17
CA LYS A 359 -7.90 -38.05 2.78
C LYS A 359 -6.75 -38.91 2.28
N HIS A 360 -6.56 -39.02 0.96
CA HIS A 360 -5.46 -39.79 0.38
C HIS A 360 -4.09 -39.27 0.82
N GLN A 361 -3.93 -37.95 0.93
CA GLN A 361 -2.67 -37.34 1.38
C GLN A 361 -2.40 -37.66 2.86
N ARG A 362 -3.41 -37.60 3.73
CA ARG A 362 -3.25 -38.00 5.14
C ARG A 362 -2.87 -39.47 5.28
N GLU A 363 -3.51 -40.36 4.52
CA GLU A 363 -3.20 -41.80 4.51
C GLU A 363 -1.78 -42.05 4.01
N PHE A 364 -1.39 -41.40 2.91
CA PHE A 364 -0.04 -41.48 2.37
C PHE A 364 1.01 -40.99 3.37
N TRP A 365 0.78 -39.86 4.03
CA TRP A 365 1.69 -39.32 5.05
C TRP A 365 1.81 -40.22 6.29
N GLN A 366 0.70 -40.83 6.72
CA GLN A 366 0.73 -41.80 7.81
C GLN A 366 1.58 -43.02 7.44
N ALA A 367 1.40 -43.54 6.22
CA ALA A 367 2.18 -44.66 5.71
C ALA A 367 3.66 -44.32 5.55
N GLU A 368 4.01 -43.14 5.01
CA GLU A 368 5.40 -42.68 4.85
C GLU A 368 6.08 -42.55 6.21
N LYS A 369 5.42 -41.91 7.18
CA LYS A 369 5.94 -41.75 8.55
C LYS A 369 6.15 -43.09 9.24
N GLN A 370 5.22 -44.03 9.07
CA GLN A 370 5.34 -45.37 9.64
C GLN A 370 6.47 -46.17 8.98
N SER A 371 6.62 -46.06 7.65
CA SER A 371 7.73 -46.68 6.91
C SER A 371 9.08 -46.13 7.35
N ALA A 372 9.23 -44.80 7.44
CA ALA A 372 10.45 -44.16 7.93
C ALA A 372 10.80 -44.59 9.36
N THR A 373 9.80 -44.66 10.26
CA THR A 373 10.01 -45.16 11.64
C THR A 373 10.48 -46.61 11.64
N THR A 374 9.89 -47.46 10.80
CA THR A 374 10.26 -48.87 10.68
C THR A 374 11.69 -49.05 10.16
N ILE A 375 12.09 -48.23 9.19
CA ILE A 375 13.47 -48.23 8.65
C ILE A 375 14.46 -47.79 9.72
N ILE A 376 14.17 -46.70 10.43
CA ILE A 376 15.03 -46.19 11.52
C ILE A 376 15.15 -47.24 12.64
N ASP A 377 14.04 -47.86 13.04
CA ASP A 377 14.02 -48.92 14.03
C ASP A 377 14.79 -50.15 13.56
N GLY A 378 14.63 -50.54 12.29
CA GLY A 378 15.37 -51.62 11.66
C GLY A 378 16.88 -51.36 11.67
N GLN A 379 17.29 -50.15 11.30
CA GLN A 379 18.70 -49.71 11.33
C GLN A 379 19.25 -49.68 12.75
N SER A 380 18.48 -49.14 13.71
CA SER A 380 18.84 -49.11 15.13
C SER A 380 19.00 -50.52 15.71
N LYS A 381 18.07 -51.43 15.41
CA LYS A 381 18.15 -52.84 15.81
C LYS A 381 19.36 -53.54 15.18
N ALA A 382 19.59 -53.37 13.88
CA ALA A 382 20.74 -53.94 13.20
C ALA A 382 22.06 -53.42 13.77
N PHE A 383 22.14 -52.12 14.07
CA PHE A 383 23.30 -51.51 14.71
C PHE A 383 23.53 -52.11 16.10
N ARG A 384 22.48 -52.25 16.92
CA ARG A 384 22.57 -52.89 18.24
C ARG A 384 23.05 -54.34 18.15
N ILE A 385 22.55 -55.11 17.18
CA ILE A 385 22.98 -56.50 16.95
C ILE A 385 24.46 -56.53 16.55
N ARG A 386 24.88 -55.70 15.59
CA ARG A 386 26.29 -55.62 15.15
C ARG A 386 27.22 -55.19 16.28
N ALA A 387 26.84 -54.19 17.07
CA ALA A 387 27.62 -53.75 18.22
C ALA A 387 27.75 -54.86 19.27
N ARG A 388 26.68 -55.62 19.51
CA ARG A 388 26.67 -56.76 20.43
C ARG A 388 27.55 -57.92 19.93
N GLU A 389 27.40 -58.32 18.67
CA GLU A 389 28.20 -59.42 18.10
C GLU A 389 29.68 -59.03 17.98
N LYS A 390 29.98 -57.76 17.66
CA LYS A 390 31.35 -57.26 17.69
C LYS A 390 31.94 -57.33 19.10
N ALA A 391 31.24 -56.80 20.12
CA ALA A 391 31.71 -56.88 21.50
C ALA A 391 31.92 -58.33 21.96
N ARG A 392 31.07 -59.26 21.49
CA ARG A 392 31.22 -60.69 21.76
C ARG A 392 32.45 -61.30 21.07
N ALA A 393 32.69 -60.97 19.81
CA ALA A 393 33.86 -61.44 19.06
C ALA A 393 35.16 -60.88 19.66
N ASP A 394 35.17 -59.59 20.05
CA ASP A 394 36.30 -58.95 20.72
C ASP A 394 36.59 -59.66 22.07
N ALA A 395 35.56 -59.93 22.89
CA ALA A 395 35.72 -60.68 24.14
C ALA A 395 36.24 -62.12 23.93
N GLN A 396 35.77 -62.82 22.90
CA GLN A 396 36.27 -64.15 22.55
C GLN A 396 37.73 -64.12 22.09
N TYR A 397 38.10 -63.11 21.31
CA TYR A 397 39.48 -62.89 20.87
C TYR A 397 40.41 -62.63 22.06
N ASP A 398 39.99 -61.80 23.01
CA ASP A 398 40.75 -61.52 24.23
C ASP A 398 40.94 -62.77 25.09
N ILE A 399 39.92 -63.64 25.21
CA ILE A 399 40.04 -64.94 25.90
C ILE A 399 41.05 -65.85 25.16
N ILE A 400 40.97 -65.95 23.83
CA ILE A 400 41.90 -66.77 23.04
C ILE A 400 43.34 -66.26 23.20
N LEU A 401 43.56 -64.93 23.16
CA LEU A 401 44.85 -64.32 23.41
C LEU A 401 45.35 -64.63 24.82
N ALA A 402 44.52 -64.47 25.84
CA ALA A 402 44.88 -64.77 27.23
C ALA A 402 45.28 -66.25 27.41
N ILE A 403 44.54 -67.19 26.77
CA ILE A 403 44.89 -68.61 26.74
C ILE A 403 46.23 -68.82 26.02
N ALA A 404 46.40 -68.23 24.83
CA ALA A 404 47.62 -68.39 24.03
C ALA A 404 48.86 -67.82 24.73
N GLU A 405 48.75 -66.67 25.40
CA GLU A 405 49.81 -66.10 26.23
C GLU A 405 50.12 -66.98 27.44
N GLY A 406 49.09 -67.49 28.11
CA GLY A 406 49.24 -68.47 29.19
C GLY A 406 50.00 -69.73 28.74
N LEU A 407 49.68 -70.25 27.56
CA LEU A 407 50.38 -71.40 26.96
C LEU A 407 51.81 -71.06 26.54
N LYS A 408 52.04 -69.89 25.94
CA LYS A 408 53.38 -69.45 25.49
C LYS A 408 54.36 -69.26 26.66
N LYS A 409 53.85 -68.92 27.84
CA LYS A 409 54.63 -68.75 29.08
C LYS A 409 55.17 -70.08 29.64
N ASN A 410 54.64 -71.23 29.19
CA ASN A 410 55.07 -72.59 29.59
C ASN A 410 55.61 -73.38 28.39
N ARG A 411 56.77 -72.98 27.86
CA ARG A 411 57.38 -73.58 26.66
C ARG A 411 58.32 -74.76 26.92
N ASP A 412 58.57 -75.11 28.18
CA ASP A 412 59.53 -76.14 28.58
C ASP A 412 58.83 -77.48 28.83
N GLY A 413 58.35 -78.11 27.76
CA GLY A 413 58.31 -79.58 27.59
C GLY A 413 57.42 -80.47 28.47
N GLU A 414 56.98 -80.08 29.66
CA GLU A 414 56.14 -80.90 30.54
C GLU A 414 54.88 -80.13 30.93
N PHE A 415 53.74 -80.50 30.33
CA PHE A 415 52.41 -80.05 30.74
C PHE A 415 52.10 -80.65 32.11
N THR A 416 52.63 -80.01 33.14
CA THR A 416 52.44 -80.41 34.52
C THR A 416 51.22 -79.67 35.09
N GLU A 417 50.52 -80.28 36.04
CA GLU A 417 49.29 -79.80 36.72
C GLU A 417 49.22 -78.27 37.01
N PRO A 418 50.34 -77.56 37.31
CA PRO A 418 50.36 -76.10 37.47
C PRO A 418 49.93 -75.31 36.22
N VAL A 419 50.16 -75.83 35.00
CA VAL A 419 49.74 -75.17 33.76
C VAL A 419 48.23 -75.18 33.61
N LEU A 420 47.58 -76.29 33.96
CA LEU A 420 46.13 -76.43 33.95
C LEU A 420 45.47 -75.58 35.04
N LEU A 421 46.08 -75.49 36.23
CA LEU A 421 45.67 -74.58 37.30
C LEU A 421 45.84 -73.10 36.92
N SER A 422 46.92 -72.74 36.24
CA SER A 422 47.14 -71.38 35.72
C SER A 422 46.12 -71.00 34.65
N LEU A 423 45.78 -71.93 33.75
CA LEU A 423 44.81 -71.69 32.68
C LEU A 423 43.39 -71.60 33.25
N SER A 424 43.08 -72.43 34.27
CA SER A 424 41.86 -72.31 35.08
C SER A 424 41.80 -70.98 35.82
N GLY A 425 42.90 -70.47 36.37
CA GLY A 425 42.94 -69.19 37.07
C GLY A 425 42.68 -68.00 36.14
N VAL A 426 43.31 -67.98 34.95
CA VAL A 426 43.09 -66.93 33.94
C VAL A 426 41.65 -66.97 33.39
N LEU A 427 41.08 -68.17 33.21
CA LEU A 427 39.68 -68.34 32.84
C LEU A 427 38.73 -67.88 33.96
N ASP A 428 39.02 -68.20 35.22
CA ASP A 428 38.18 -67.78 36.36
C ASP A 428 38.23 -66.25 36.57
N GLU A 429 39.39 -65.62 36.41
CA GLU A 429 39.57 -64.16 36.45
C GLU A 429 38.78 -63.47 35.32
N SER A 430 38.88 -64.00 34.08
CA SER A 430 38.13 -63.49 32.92
C SER A 430 36.60 -63.67 33.06
N LEU A 431 36.16 -64.76 33.70
CA LEU A 431 34.73 -65.03 33.96
C LEU A 431 34.15 -64.24 35.15
N ARG A 432 35.00 -63.67 36.01
CA ARG A 432 34.58 -62.79 37.12
C ARG A 432 34.18 -61.40 36.63
N GLU A 433 34.63 -60.96 35.46
CA GLU A 433 34.14 -59.71 34.86
C GLU A 433 32.68 -59.86 34.42
N PRO A 434 31.73 -59.10 35.02
CA PRO A 434 30.30 -59.25 34.73
C PRO A 434 29.95 -58.98 33.26
N LEU A 435 30.72 -58.10 32.62
CA LEU A 435 30.60 -57.74 31.22
C LEU A 435 31.13 -58.82 30.27
N THR A 436 31.98 -59.74 30.72
CA THR A 436 32.54 -60.80 29.89
C THR A 436 31.65 -62.04 29.99
N ARG A 437 31.18 -62.35 31.20
CA ARG A 437 30.21 -63.42 31.49
C ARG A 437 28.87 -63.25 30.79
N ALA A 438 28.38 -62.02 30.63
CA ALA A 438 27.10 -61.74 29.98
C ALA A 438 27.09 -61.94 28.44
N TYR A 439 28.27 -62.08 27.81
CA TYR A 439 28.41 -62.17 26.36
C TYR A 439 28.91 -63.53 25.86
N LEU A 440 29.35 -64.41 26.76
CA LEU A 440 29.68 -65.80 26.43
C LEU A 440 28.40 -66.60 26.13
N ALA A 441 28.46 -67.51 25.16
CA ALA A 441 27.35 -68.42 24.89
C ALA A 441 27.12 -69.32 26.12
N LYS A 442 25.86 -69.69 26.40
CA LYS A 442 25.58 -70.66 27.46
C LYS A 442 26.37 -71.96 27.24
N GLU A 443 26.48 -72.42 25.99
CA GLU A 443 27.29 -73.59 25.62
C GLU A 443 28.80 -73.40 25.89
N THR A 444 29.34 -72.19 25.72
CA THR A 444 30.74 -71.91 26.08
C THR A 444 30.96 -71.88 27.59
N LEU A 445 29.98 -71.38 28.35
CA LEU A 445 30.01 -71.45 29.82
C LEU A 445 29.87 -72.89 30.31
N ASP A 446 28.96 -73.67 29.73
CA ASP A 446 28.73 -75.07 30.09
C ASP A 446 29.95 -75.94 29.76
N THR A 447 30.63 -75.69 28.63
CA THR A 447 31.88 -76.38 28.26
C THR A 447 33.05 -75.95 29.13
N LEU A 448 33.14 -74.67 29.51
CA LEU A 448 34.14 -74.18 30.46
C LEU A 448 33.91 -74.75 31.88
N GLU A 449 32.66 -74.81 32.33
CA GLU A 449 32.29 -75.45 33.60
C GLU A 449 32.55 -76.97 33.56
N GLN A 450 32.27 -77.65 32.44
CA GLN A 450 32.63 -79.05 32.27
C GLN A 450 34.14 -79.27 32.31
N LEU A 451 34.92 -78.43 31.62
CA LEU A 451 36.39 -78.47 31.69
C LEU A 451 36.88 -78.20 33.11
N GLN A 452 36.31 -77.22 33.81
CA GLN A 452 36.63 -76.93 35.21
C GLN A 452 36.29 -78.13 36.12
N LYS A 453 35.18 -78.81 35.88
CA LYS A 453 34.76 -79.98 36.67
C LYS A 453 35.64 -81.21 36.41
N ILE A 454 36.13 -81.36 35.18
CA ILE A 454 37.10 -82.39 34.81
C ILE A 454 38.47 -82.09 35.44
N LEU A 455 38.86 -80.82 35.51
CA LEU A 455 40.16 -80.39 36.05
C LEU A 455 40.19 -80.24 37.58
N GLY A 456 39.05 -79.92 38.21
CA GLY A 456 38.91 -79.71 39.65
C GLY A 456 38.68 -80.98 40.47
N ASN A 457 38.79 -82.16 39.85
CA ASN A 457 38.63 -83.45 40.53
C ASN A 457 39.89 -84.31 40.31
N PRO A 458 40.99 -84.06 41.06
CA PRO A 458 42.25 -84.78 40.86
C PRO A 458 42.23 -86.23 41.37
N ASP A 459 41.20 -86.64 42.12
CA ASP A 459 41.26 -87.88 42.92
C ASP A 459 40.56 -89.11 42.29
N ASN A 460 40.42 -89.15 40.97
CA ASN A 460 39.98 -90.38 40.28
C ASN A 460 41.03 -90.87 39.28
N HIS A 461 42.22 -91.21 39.80
CA HIS A 461 42.98 -92.37 39.35
C HIS A 461 43.88 -92.92 40.45
#